data_AF-A0A2H1VM71-F1
#
_entry.id   AF-A0A2H1VM71-F1
#
_cell.length_a   1.000
_cell.length_b   1.000
_cell.length_c   1.000
_cell.angle_alpha   90.00
_cell.angle_beta   90.00
_cell.angle_gamma   90.00
#
_symmetry.space_group_name_H-M   'P 1'
#
loop_
_entity.id
_entity.type
_entity.pdbx_description
1 polymer ?
#
loop_
_entity_poly.entity_id
_entity_poly.type
_entity_poly.pdbx_seq_one_letter_code
_entity_poly.pdbx_strand_id
1 'polypeptide(L)'
;EAIRPVLVDWLGRRHGSLSFHVTQVLSGHGCFGKFLCRIGREPDARCHHCVHCEEDSAQHTLVECVAWDEQRRALKSKIGDDLSLPIVVQKMVSSAESWDAVVSFCENVMSQKEAAERDREITTFVPSRSRRTGRRRRAEIALFRPP
;
A
#
# COMPACT_ATOMS: atom_id res chain seq x y z
N GLU A 1 -2.28 12.14 7.93
CA GLU A 1 -2.19 11.97 9.39
C GLU A 1 -1.01 11.14 9.90
N ALA A 2 -0.77 9.89 9.48
CA ALA A 2 0.24 9.01 10.12
C ALA A 2 1.71 9.54 10.14
N ILE A 3 2.15 10.29 9.13
CA ILE A 3 3.51 10.85 9.07
C ILE A 3 3.66 12.12 9.92
N ARG A 4 2.58 12.88 10.12
CA ARG A 4 2.61 14.21 10.75
C ARG A 4 3.29 14.19 12.13
N PRO A 5 3.04 13.22 13.04
CA PRO A 5 3.70 13.15 14.34
C PRO A 5 5.22 12.97 14.29
N VAL A 6 5.76 12.40 13.20
CA VAL A 6 7.19 12.11 13.03
C VAL A 6 7.79 12.84 11.83
N LEU A 7 7.20 13.97 11.43
CA LEU A 7 7.58 14.67 10.20
C LEU A 7 9.05 15.11 10.18
N VAL A 8 9.59 15.54 11.33
CA VAL A 8 10.99 15.97 11.46
C VAL A 8 11.93 14.80 11.22
N ASP A 9 11.71 13.68 11.90
CA ASP A 9 12.52 12.46 11.72
C ASP A 9 12.34 11.88 10.33
N TRP A 10 11.12 11.93 9.79
CA TRP A 10 10.82 11.54 8.44
C TRP A 10 11.67 12.33 7.44
N LEU A 11 11.75 13.65 7.54
CA LEU A 11 12.58 14.46 6.63
C LEU A 11 14.08 14.29 6.88
N GLY A 12 14.50 14.04 8.12
CA GLY A 12 15.90 13.93 8.51
C GLY A 12 16.55 12.55 8.31
N ARG A 13 15.76 11.50 8.02
CA ARG A 13 16.27 10.14 7.85
C ARG A 13 17.27 10.04 6.70
N ARG A 14 18.30 9.19 6.87
CA ARG A 14 19.33 8.91 5.84
C ARG A 14 19.12 7.59 5.12
N HIS A 15 18.03 6.89 5.43
CA HIS A 15 17.67 5.58 4.87
C HIS A 15 16.26 5.60 4.31
N GLY A 16 15.94 4.58 3.52
CA GLY A 16 14.58 4.29 3.13
C GLY A 16 14.04 5.19 2.01
N SER A 17 13.84 4.59 0.84
CA SER A 17 13.09 5.20 -0.27
C SER A 17 11.63 4.74 -0.22
N LEU A 18 10.72 5.62 -0.67
CA LEU A 18 9.32 5.27 -0.83
C LEU A 18 9.15 4.45 -2.11
N SER A 19 8.75 3.19 -1.97
CA SER A 19 8.29 2.40 -3.10
C SER A 19 6.86 2.80 -3.49
N PHE A 20 6.42 2.33 -4.67
CA PHE A 20 5.06 2.57 -5.14
C PHE A 20 4.02 1.96 -4.18
N HIS A 21 4.22 0.71 -3.76
CA HIS A 21 3.30 0.02 -2.86
C HIS A 21 3.32 0.60 -1.44
N VAL A 22 4.50 1.02 -0.93
CA VAL A 22 4.55 1.73 0.36
C VAL A 22 3.75 3.04 0.29
N THR A 23 3.91 3.81 -0.79
CA THR A 23 3.18 5.07 -0.97
C THR A 23 1.66 4.84 -0.99
N GLN A 24 1.21 3.78 -1.65
CA GLN A 24 -0.21 3.38 -1.66
C GLN A 24 -0.72 3.05 -0.26
N VAL A 25 0.01 2.23 0.51
CA VAL A 25 -0.36 1.88 1.90
C VAL A 25 -0.45 3.13 2.78
N LEU A 26 0.55 4.01 2.73
CA LEU A 26 0.59 5.23 3.55
C LEU A 26 -0.52 6.24 3.21
N SER A 27 -0.98 6.26 1.95
CA SER A 27 -2.07 7.13 1.50
C SER A 27 -3.44 6.46 1.55
N GLY A 28 -3.51 5.14 1.77
CA GLY A 28 -4.74 4.35 1.63
C GLY A 28 -5.29 4.34 0.21
N HIS A 29 -4.43 4.48 -0.80
CA HIS A 29 -4.78 4.44 -2.23
C HIS A 29 -4.41 3.09 -2.87
N GLY A 30 -4.80 2.87 -4.13
CA GLY A 30 -4.40 1.69 -4.90
C GLY A 30 -5.54 0.68 -5.02
N CYS A 31 -5.29 -0.58 -4.71
CA CYS A 31 -6.23 -1.69 -4.83
C CYS A 31 -7.06 -1.96 -3.57
N PHE A 32 -7.14 -0.99 -2.64
CA PHE A 32 -7.99 -1.08 -1.46
C PHE A 32 -9.46 -0.89 -1.84
N GLY A 33 -10.34 -1.80 -1.42
CA GLY A 33 -11.79 -1.70 -1.68
C GLY A 33 -12.38 -0.34 -1.31
N LYS A 34 -12.01 0.23 -0.15
CA LYS A 34 -12.40 1.59 0.25
C LYS A 34 -12.07 2.64 -0.81
N PHE A 35 -10.85 2.58 -1.34
CA PHE A 35 -10.38 3.53 -2.35
C PHE A 35 -11.08 3.30 -3.69
N LEU A 36 -11.19 2.04 -4.12
CA LEU A 36 -11.81 1.65 -5.39
C LEU A 36 -13.30 2.03 -5.44
N CYS A 37 -14.04 1.81 -4.36
CA CYS A 37 -15.41 2.25 -4.19
C CYS A 37 -15.54 3.78 -4.29
N ARG A 38 -14.69 4.51 -3.56
CA ARG A 38 -14.68 5.98 -3.56
C ARG A 38 -14.47 6.57 -4.96
N ILE A 39 -13.72 5.90 -5.83
CA ILE A 39 -13.48 6.35 -7.22
C ILE A 39 -14.41 5.69 -8.25
N GLY A 40 -15.42 4.94 -7.81
CA GLY A 40 -16.42 4.31 -8.66
C GLY A 40 -15.90 3.15 -9.51
N ARG A 41 -14.83 2.48 -9.07
CA ARG A 41 -14.28 1.28 -9.73
C ARG A 41 -14.80 -0.04 -9.17
N GLU A 42 -15.30 -0.02 -7.93
CA GLU A 42 -15.98 -1.14 -7.30
C GLU A 42 -17.32 -0.68 -6.69
N PRO A 43 -18.33 -1.56 -6.60
CA PRO A 43 -19.66 -1.18 -6.12
C PRO A 43 -19.71 -0.95 -4.60
N ASP A 44 -18.82 -1.58 -3.84
CA ASP A 44 -18.72 -1.45 -2.39
C ASP A 44 -17.26 -1.41 -1.93
N ALA A 45 -17.05 -1.09 -0.66
CA ALA A 45 -15.73 -0.91 -0.06
C ALA A 45 -15.14 -2.19 0.54
N ARG A 46 -15.78 -3.36 0.38
CA ARG A 46 -15.46 -4.57 1.14
C ARG A 46 -14.12 -5.16 0.75
N CYS A 47 -13.57 -5.96 1.65
CA CYS A 47 -12.35 -6.71 1.36
C CYS A 47 -12.66 -7.96 0.56
N HIS A 48 -12.02 -8.12 -0.60
CA HIS A 48 -12.13 -9.35 -1.40
C HIS A 48 -11.30 -10.52 -0.84
N HIS A 49 -10.47 -10.27 0.17
CA HIS A 49 -9.55 -11.26 0.74
C HIS A 49 -10.05 -11.85 2.06
N CYS A 50 -11.14 -11.32 2.65
CA CYS A 50 -11.74 -11.87 3.85
C CYS A 50 -13.25 -11.61 3.89
N VAL A 51 -14.00 -12.44 4.62
CA VAL A 51 -15.47 -12.43 4.58
C VAL A 51 -16.10 -11.35 5.47
N HIS A 52 -15.41 -10.94 6.54
CA HIS A 52 -15.99 -10.16 7.63
C HIS A 52 -15.61 -8.68 7.64
N CYS A 53 -15.10 -8.14 6.54
CA CYS A 53 -14.66 -6.76 6.47
C CYS A 53 -15.56 -5.90 5.58
N GLU A 54 -16.18 -4.89 6.19
CA GLU A 54 -17.03 -3.93 5.48
C GLU A 54 -16.25 -2.87 4.71
N GLU A 55 -15.01 -2.57 5.14
CA GLU A 55 -14.17 -1.54 4.54
C GLU A 55 -12.70 -1.98 4.44
N ASP A 56 -12.26 -2.35 3.26
CA ASP A 56 -10.86 -2.67 2.97
C ASP A 56 -10.02 -1.39 2.93
N SER A 57 -9.37 -1.12 4.07
CA SER A 57 -8.41 -0.03 4.23
C SER A 57 -6.98 -0.55 4.38
N ALA A 58 -6.00 0.36 4.29
CA ALA A 58 -4.61 0.04 4.62
C ALA A 58 -4.47 -0.47 6.06
N GLN A 59 -5.21 0.13 7.00
CA GLN A 59 -5.23 -0.26 8.41
C GLN A 59 -5.79 -1.68 8.57
N HIS A 60 -6.90 -2.01 7.90
CA HIS A 60 -7.44 -3.37 7.87
C HIS A 60 -6.41 -4.38 7.34
N THR A 61 -5.72 -4.05 6.26
CA THR A 61 -4.67 -4.92 5.68
C THR A 61 -3.52 -5.13 6.66
N LEU A 62 -3.08 -4.07 7.34
CA LEU A 62 -1.97 -4.09 8.29
C LEU A 62 -2.27 -4.80 9.61
N VAL A 63 -3.53 -4.87 10.05
CA VAL A 63 -3.86 -5.33 11.41
C VAL A 63 -4.84 -6.50 11.47
N GLU A 64 -5.81 -6.58 10.56
CA GLU A 64 -7.02 -7.39 10.76
C GLU A 64 -7.22 -8.49 9.71
N CYS A 65 -6.88 -8.22 8.45
CA CYS A 65 -7.26 -9.07 7.32
C CYS A 65 -6.58 -10.44 7.38
N VAL A 66 -7.30 -11.50 7.75
CA VAL A 66 -6.75 -12.86 7.98
C VAL A 66 -5.91 -13.41 6.81
N ALA A 67 -6.17 -12.98 5.57
CA ALA A 67 -5.38 -13.38 4.40
C ALA A 67 -3.88 -13.02 4.50
N TRP A 68 -3.53 -12.01 5.30
CA TRP A 68 -2.16 -11.52 5.44
C TRP A 68 -1.51 -11.89 6.78
N ASP A 69 -2.03 -12.88 7.50
CA ASP A 69 -1.53 -13.26 8.83
C ASP A 69 -0.06 -13.69 8.81
N GLU A 70 0.37 -14.43 7.79
CA GLU A 70 1.76 -14.88 7.67
C GLU A 70 2.71 -13.70 7.43
N GLN A 71 2.37 -12.82 6.49
CA GLN A 71 3.14 -11.61 6.18
C GLN A 71 3.18 -10.68 7.39
N ARG A 72 2.06 -10.54 8.11
CA ARG A 72 2.00 -9.74 9.35
C ARG A 72 2.86 -10.36 10.44
N ARG A 73 2.85 -11.68 10.62
CA ARG A 73 3.71 -12.35 11.62
C ARG A 73 5.19 -12.07 11.35
N ALA A 74 5.61 -12.15 10.09
CA ALA A 74 6.97 -11.80 9.69
C ALA A 74 7.28 -10.32 10.00
N LEU A 75 6.37 -9.40 9.67
CA LEU A 75 6.53 -7.98 9.97
C LEU A 75 6.61 -7.70 11.48
N LYS A 76 5.72 -8.31 12.28
CA LYS A 76 5.68 -8.16 13.74
C LYS A 76 6.99 -8.59 14.40
N SER A 77 7.62 -9.65 13.89
CA SER A 77 8.92 -10.10 14.39
C SER A 77 10.03 -9.04 14.26
N LYS A 78 9.85 -8.06 13.35
CA LYS A 78 10.83 -7.00 13.07
C LYS A 78 10.50 -5.66 13.69
N ILE A 79 9.21 -5.29 13.77
CA ILE A 79 8.81 -3.94 14.19
C ILE A 79 7.91 -3.90 15.43
N GLY A 80 7.52 -5.06 15.96
CA GLY A 80 6.63 -5.23 17.12
C GLY A 80 5.18 -5.50 16.74
N ASP A 81 4.33 -5.75 17.75
CA ASP A 81 2.97 -6.24 17.56
C ASP A 81 1.95 -5.18 17.10
N ASP A 82 2.16 -3.92 17.47
CA ASP A 82 1.29 -2.81 17.08
C ASP A 82 1.61 -2.37 15.66
N LEU A 83 0.76 -2.80 14.73
CA LEU A 83 0.84 -2.47 13.31
C LEU A 83 -0.12 -1.35 12.91
N SER A 84 -0.57 -0.51 13.85
CA SER A 84 -1.29 0.70 13.49
C SER A 84 -0.44 1.61 12.61
N LEU A 85 -1.05 2.24 11.61
CA LEU A 85 -0.31 3.00 10.59
C LEU A 85 0.63 4.06 11.20
N PRO A 86 0.26 4.84 12.24
CA PRO A 86 1.19 5.77 12.90
C PRO A 86 2.40 5.08 13.53
N ILE A 87 2.20 3.92 14.17
CA ILE A 87 3.27 3.16 14.81
C ILE A 87 4.19 2.52 13.77
N VAL A 88 3.63 1.97 12.69
CA VAL A 88 4.43 1.46 11.56
C VAL A 88 5.33 2.57 11.01
N VAL A 89 4.78 3.77 10.76
CA VAL A 89 5.56 4.91 10.26
C VAL A 89 6.64 5.35 11.26
N GLN A 90 6.34 5.37 12.56
CA GLN A 90 7.31 5.64 13.61
C GLN A 90 8.46 4.60 13.60
N LYS A 91 8.14 3.31 13.43
CA LYS A 91 9.16 2.25 13.35
C LYS A 91 10.00 2.38 12.09
N MET A 92 9.40 2.69 10.94
CA MET A 92 10.12 2.92 9.68
C MET A 92 11.20 4.00 9.81
N VAL A 93 10.90 5.13 10.44
CA VAL A 93 11.90 6.20 10.59
C VAL A 93 13.03 5.84 11.58
N SER A 94 12.78 4.92 12.51
CA SER A 94 13.73 4.56 13.56
C SER A 94 14.93 3.72 13.08
N SER A 95 14.79 2.94 12.00
CA SER A 95 15.89 2.12 11.48
C SER A 95 15.70 1.71 10.02
N ALA A 96 16.81 1.48 9.31
CA ALA A 96 16.79 0.95 7.95
C ALA A 96 16.20 -0.46 7.89
N GLU A 97 16.47 -1.31 8.88
CA GLU A 97 15.90 -2.67 8.94
C GLU A 97 14.37 -2.64 9.07
N SER A 98 13.83 -1.78 9.94
CA SER A 98 12.38 -1.61 10.08
C SER A 98 11.77 -1.05 8.79
N TRP A 99 12.46 -0.14 8.12
CA TRP A 99 12.03 0.36 6.82
C TRP A 99 11.93 -0.76 5.78
N ASP A 100 13.00 -1.54 5.62
CA ASP A 100 13.08 -2.63 4.64
C ASP A 100 12.06 -3.74 4.93
N ALA A 101 11.81 -4.04 6.21
CA ALA A 101 10.76 -4.97 6.62
C ALA A 101 9.37 -4.50 6.19
N VAL A 102 9.07 -3.20 6.37
CA VAL A 102 7.79 -2.63 5.94
C VAL A 102 7.69 -2.59 4.41
N VAL A 103 8.77 -2.24 3.70
CA VAL A 103 8.80 -2.29 2.23
C VAL A 103 8.50 -3.70 1.74
N SER A 104 9.18 -4.72 2.28
CA SER A 104 8.99 -6.12 1.91
C SER A 104 7.54 -6.58 2.13
N PHE A 105 6.95 -6.23 3.29
CA PHE A 105 5.54 -6.48 3.56
C PHE A 105 4.62 -5.82 2.52
N CYS A 106 4.83 -4.52 2.26
CA CYS A 106 3.99 -3.76 1.33
C CYS A 106 4.09 -4.31 -0.09
N GLU A 107 5.29 -4.59 -0.60
CA GLU A 107 5.48 -5.14 -1.94
C GLU A 107 4.82 -6.51 -2.09
N ASN A 108 4.97 -7.39 -1.09
CA ASN A 108 4.38 -8.72 -1.11
C ASN A 108 2.84 -8.65 -1.11
N VAL A 109 2.25 -7.95 -0.14
CA VAL A 109 0.80 -7.89 0.03
C VAL A 109 0.15 -7.11 -1.12
N MET A 110 0.66 -5.94 -1.47
CA MET A 110 0.03 -5.10 -2.50
C MET A 110 0.13 -5.74 -3.89
N SER A 111 1.24 -6.42 -4.22
CA SER A 111 1.34 -7.16 -5.50
C SER A 111 0.26 -8.24 -5.62
N GLN A 112 -0.02 -8.96 -4.54
CA GLN A 112 -1.07 -9.98 -4.52
C GLN A 112 -2.47 -9.37 -4.61
N LYS A 113 -2.73 -8.27 -3.88
CA LYS A 113 -4.01 -7.54 -3.98
C LYS A 113 -4.24 -6.99 -5.39
N GLU A 114 -3.23 -6.41 -6.02
CA GLU A 114 -3.29 -5.90 -7.39
C GLU A 114 -3.47 -7.02 -8.43
N ALA A 115 -2.91 -8.20 -8.19
CA ALA A 115 -3.15 -9.38 -9.04
C ALA A 115 -4.61 -9.81 -8.96
N ALA A 116 -5.15 -9.96 -7.75
CA ALA A 116 -6.54 -10.32 -7.55
C ALA A 116 -7.51 -9.27 -8.13
N GLU A 117 -7.20 -7.97 -7.99
CA GLU A 117 -7.96 -6.89 -8.64
C GLU A 117 -7.97 -7.04 -10.17
N ARG A 118 -6.80 -7.27 -10.78
CA ARG A 118 -6.68 -7.46 -12.24
C ARG A 118 -7.49 -8.65 -12.73
N ASP A 119 -7.46 -9.77 -12.00
CA ASP A 119 -8.22 -10.96 -12.37
C ASP A 119 -9.74 -10.71 -12.33
N ARG A 120 -10.20 -9.93 -11.35
CA ARG A 120 -11.61 -9.50 -11.28
C ARG A 120 -11.97 -8.60 -12.45
N GLU A 121 -11.14 -7.60 -12.77
CA GLU A 121 -11.39 -6.69 -13.90
C GLU A 121 -11.54 -7.42 -15.24
N ILE A 122 -10.77 -8.49 -15.47
CA ILE A 122 -10.86 -9.30 -16.69
C ILE A 122 -12.21 -10.04 -16.78
N THR A 123 -12.75 -10.46 -15.64
CA THR A 123 -14.00 -11.24 -15.58
C THR A 123 -15.25 -10.36 -15.57
N THR A 124 -15.15 -9.12 -15.07
CA THR A 124 -16.25 -8.16 -15.09
C THR A 124 -16.32 -7.43 -16.43
N PHE A 125 -17.37 -7.68 -17.22
CA PHE A 125 -17.72 -6.95 -18.45
C PHE A 125 -18.18 -5.49 -18.23
N VAL A 126 -17.80 -4.87 -17.11
CA VAL A 126 -18.07 -3.44 -16.89
C VAL A 126 -17.03 -2.66 -17.70
N PRO A 127 -17.40 -1.60 -18.45
CA PRO A 127 -16.44 -0.70 -19.07
C PRO A 127 -15.77 0.15 -17.99
N SER A 128 -15.05 -0.50 -17.09
CA SER A 128 -14.17 0.12 -16.11
C SER A 128 -13.16 0.92 -16.89
N ARG A 129 -12.99 2.22 -16.56
CA ARG A 129 -11.94 3.07 -17.12
C ARG A 129 -10.61 2.33 -16.99
N SER A 130 -10.21 1.66 -18.08
CA SER A 130 -9.02 0.83 -18.16
C SER A 130 -7.85 1.60 -17.56
N ARG A 131 -7.07 0.95 -16.69
CA ARG A 131 -5.78 1.49 -16.26
C ARG A 131 -5.01 1.83 -17.54
N ARG A 132 -4.87 3.13 -17.83
CA ARG A 132 -3.94 3.62 -18.86
C ARG A 132 -2.59 3.02 -18.49
N THR A 133 -2.18 2.01 -19.24
CA THR A 133 -0.89 1.34 -19.05
C THR A 133 0.18 2.43 -19.00
N GLY A 134 0.90 2.49 -17.89
CA GLY A 134 1.85 3.56 -17.53
C GLY A 134 3.09 3.64 -18.42
N ARG A 135 2.98 3.34 -19.72
CA ARG A 135 4.10 3.39 -20.66
C ARG A 135 4.44 4.81 -21.12
N ARG A 136 3.54 5.79 -20.95
CA ARG A 136 3.75 7.17 -21.43
C ARG A 136 4.65 8.06 -20.56
N ARG A 137 4.89 7.75 -19.27
CA ARG A 137 5.73 8.63 -18.42
C ARG A 137 7.24 8.44 -18.60
N ARG A 138 7.72 7.36 -19.23
CA ARG A 138 9.16 7.19 -19.52
C ARG A 138 9.66 8.06 -20.68
N ALA A 139 8.77 8.63 -21.49
CA ALA A 139 9.17 9.50 -22.61
C ALA A 139 9.43 10.96 -22.19
N GLU A 140 8.82 11.45 -21.10
CA GLU A 140 8.97 12.85 -20.68
C GLU A 140 10.17 13.10 -19.76
N ILE A 141 10.65 12.09 -19.02
CA ILE A 141 11.80 12.25 -18.12
C ILE A 141 13.13 12.32 -18.90
N ALA A 142 13.16 11.89 -20.16
CA ALA A 142 14.34 11.99 -21.02
C ALA A 142 14.65 13.42 -21.51
N LEU A 143 13.74 14.39 -21.28
CA LEU A 143 13.90 15.77 -21.75
C LEU A 143 14.40 16.74 -20.66
N PHE A 144 14.51 16.31 -19.41
CA PHE A 144 15.09 17.11 -18.33
C PHE A 144 16.40 16.50 -17.83
N ARG A 145 17.47 16.71 -18.60
CA ARG A 145 18.84 16.55 -18.11
C ARG A 145 19.37 17.96 -17.81
N PRO A 146 19.60 18.33 -16.54
CA PRO A 146 20.18 19.63 -16.21
C PRO A 146 21.66 19.69 -16.65
N PRO A 147 22.21 20.90 -16.87
CA PRO A 147 23.56 21.13 -17.40
C PRO A 147 24.66 20.59 -16.49
#